data_AF-A0A9D6J483-F1
#
_entry.id   AF-A0A9D6J483-F1
#
_cell.length_a   1.000
_cell.length_b   1.000
_cell.length_c   1.000
_cell.angle_alpha   90.00
_cell.angle_beta   90.00
_cell.angle_gamma   90.00
#
_symmetry.space_group_name_H-M   'P 1'
#
loop_
_entity.id
_entity.type
_entity.pdbx_description
1 polymer ?
#
loop_
_entity_poly.entity_id
_entity_poly.type
_entity_poly.pdbx_seq_one_letter_code
_entity_poly.pdbx_strand_id
1 'polypeptide(L)'
;MQLSAVVSAKNEERQLADCLAGLTFADEIVVLLDQCTDGSKAIARKFTDRIVEGAWPVEGERRNAAVSACRGAWVLEVDADERISDGLAEEIRRIVDTTAYGWHEIPVDNYIGGRLVRWGWGASYGKAAYPGLF
;
A
#
# COMPACT_ATOMS: atom_id res chain seq x y z
N MET A 1 -8.42 -16.06 4.68
CA MET A 1 -7.92 -15.98 3.30
C MET A 1 -6.55 -15.32 3.34
N GLN A 2 -5.67 -15.68 2.40
CA GLN A 2 -4.32 -15.13 2.38
C GLN A 2 -4.33 -13.73 1.77
N LEU A 3 -3.79 -12.76 2.51
CA LEU A 3 -3.71 -11.35 2.12
C LEU A 3 -2.26 -10.95 1.81
N SER A 4 -2.01 -10.45 0.61
CA SER A 4 -0.77 -9.76 0.26
C SER A 4 -0.97 -8.25 0.36
N ALA A 5 -0.11 -7.55 1.09
CA ALA A 5 0.04 -6.11 0.96
C ALA A 5 1.14 -5.80 -0.06
N VAL A 6 0.91 -4.84 -0.94
CA VAL A 6 1.87 -4.44 -1.96
C VAL A 6 2.12 -2.94 -1.93
N VAL A 7 3.40 -2.56 -1.94
CA VAL A 7 3.84 -1.16 -1.96
C VAL A 7 4.76 -0.94 -3.14
N SER A 8 4.45 0.05 -3.97
CA SER A 8 5.36 0.55 -5.01
C SER A 8 6.05 1.82 -4.50
N ALA A 9 7.38 1.86 -4.60
CA ALA A 9 8.18 2.98 -4.10
C ALA A 9 9.22 3.44 -5.12
N LYS A 10 9.49 4.76 -5.12
CA LYS A 10 10.57 5.41 -5.88
C LYS A 10 11.23 6.46 -5.01
N ASN A 11 12.35 6.10 -4.38
CA ASN A 11 13.10 6.95 -3.46
C ASN A 11 12.29 7.44 -2.23
N GLU A 12 11.75 6.50 -1.46
CA GLU A 12 10.88 6.73 -0.31
C GLU A 12 11.54 6.36 1.02
N GLU A 13 12.86 6.49 1.15
CA GLU A 13 13.58 6.06 2.36
C GLU A 13 13.09 6.72 3.67
N ARG A 14 12.42 7.87 3.56
CA ARG A 14 11.86 8.63 4.69
C ARG A 14 10.49 8.13 5.15
N GLN A 15 9.73 7.47 4.27
CA GLN A 15 8.35 7.08 4.51
C GLN A 15 8.17 5.56 4.59
N LEU A 16 8.95 4.83 3.79
CA LEU A 16 8.74 3.42 3.52
C LEU A 16 8.78 2.56 4.79
N ALA A 17 9.64 2.89 5.77
CA ALA A 17 9.74 2.11 7.00
C ALA A 17 8.43 2.13 7.81
N ASP A 18 7.83 3.30 7.97
CA ASP A 18 6.59 3.47 8.74
C ASP A 18 5.39 2.90 7.97
N CYS A 19 5.35 3.06 6.64
CA CYS A 19 4.34 2.44 5.79
C CYS A 19 4.37 0.91 5.94
N LEU A 20 5.52 0.27 5.74
CA LEU A 20 5.66 -1.18 5.85
C LEU A 20 5.39 -1.72 7.25
N ALA A 21 5.73 -0.97 8.30
CA ALA A 21 5.39 -1.34 9.67
C ALA A 21 3.87 -1.42 9.89
N GLY A 22 3.08 -0.55 9.25
CA GLY A 22 1.62 -0.59 9.29
C GLY A 22 0.99 -1.76 8.50
N LEU A 23 1.80 -2.52 7.74
CA LEU A 23 1.33 -3.62 6.89
C LEU A 23 1.67 -5.01 7.42
N THR A 24 2.29 -5.11 8.60
CA THR A 24 2.69 -6.40 9.20
C THR A 24 1.51 -7.29 9.59
N PHE A 25 0.28 -6.77 9.52
CA PHE A 25 -0.92 -7.57 9.68
C PHE A 25 -1.23 -8.43 8.45
N ALA A 26 -0.65 -8.16 7.27
CA ALA A 26 -0.82 -8.99 6.07
C ALA A 26 0.02 -10.28 6.15
N ASP A 27 -0.36 -11.32 5.40
CA ASP A 27 0.38 -12.60 5.37
C ASP A 27 1.64 -12.52 4.51
N GLU A 28 1.65 -11.62 3.53
CA GLU A 28 2.76 -11.34 2.64
C GLU A 28 2.89 -9.84 2.43
N ILE A 29 4.12 -9.32 2.43
CA ILE A 29 4.42 -7.96 1.99
C ILE A 29 5.26 -8.06 0.72
N VAL A 30 4.81 -7.41 -0.36
CA VAL A 30 5.53 -7.28 -1.62
C VAL A 30 5.97 -5.83 -1.77
N VAL A 31 7.24 -5.60 -2.09
CA VAL A 31 7.74 -4.25 -2.34
C VAL A 31 8.28 -4.16 -3.76
N LEU A 32 7.71 -3.27 -4.56
CA LEU A 32 8.26 -2.88 -5.85
C LEU A 32 9.10 -1.62 -5.70
N LEU A 33 10.32 -1.66 -6.20
CA LEU A 33 11.26 -0.53 -6.22
C LEU A 33 11.50 -0.10 -7.67
N ASP A 34 11.04 1.10 -8.00
CA ASP A 34 11.12 1.70 -9.34
C ASP A 34 12.30 2.67 -9.42
N GLN A 35 13.45 2.15 -9.88
CA GLN A 35 14.70 2.91 -10.03
C GLN A 35 15.15 3.63 -8.75
N CYS A 36 14.98 3.01 -7.58
CA CYS A 36 15.45 3.59 -6.32
C CYS A 36 16.98 3.66 -6.27
N THR A 37 17.49 4.82 -5.88
CA THR A 37 18.93 5.11 -5.69
C THR A 37 19.27 5.46 -4.24
N ASP A 38 18.25 5.56 -3.38
CA ASP A 38 18.35 5.88 -1.96
C ASP A 38 18.34 4.63 -1.06
N GLY A 39 18.12 4.81 0.24
CA GLY A 39 18.03 3.75 1.24
C GLY A 39 16.80 2.85 1.16
N SER A 40 15.84 3.10 0.25
CA SER A 40 14.56 2.38 0.18
C SER A 40 14.73 0.87 0.10
N LYS A 41 15.69 0.38 -0.69
CA LYS A 41 15.97 -1.06 -0.83
C LYS A 41 16.42 -1.70 0.48
N ALA A 42 17.30 -1.03 1.22
CA ALA A 42 17.80 -1.52 2.49
C ALA A 42 16.70 -1.56 3.56
N ILE A 43 15.74 -0.62 3.50
CA ILE A 43 14.57 -0.59 4.36
C ILE A 43 13.63 -1.75 4.00
N ALA A 44 13.24 -1.89 2.73
CA ALA A 44 12.33 -2.95 2.28
C ALA A 44 12.79 -4.35 2.70
N ARG A 45 14.10 -4.63 2.59
CA ARG A 45 14.71 -5.91 2.99
C ARG A 45 14.56 -6.27 4.47
N LYS A 46 14.25 -5.30 5.34
CA LYS A 46 13.97 -5.57 6.75
C LYS A 46 12.58 -6.14 6.98
N PHE A 47 11.66 -5.92 6.05
CA PHE A 47 10.25 -6.31 6.17
C PHE A 47 9.91 -7.51 5.30
N THR A 48 10.58 -7.69 4.15
CA THR A 48 10.28 -8.78 3.22
C THR A 48 11.48 -9.16 2.35
N ASP A 49 11.51 -10.42 1.93
CA ASP A 49 12.40 -10.94 0.89
C ASP A 49 11.78 -10.83 -0.52
N ARG A 50 10.48 -10.50 -0.61
CA ARG A 50 9.70 -10.40 -1.85
C ARG A 50 9.78 -9.01 -2.46
N ILE A 51 10.95 -8.71 -3.02
CA ILE A 51 11.24 -7.40 -3.64
C ILE A 51 11.29 -7.54 -5.17
N VAL A 52 10.57 -6.67 -5.86
CA VAL A 52 10.61 -6.53 -7.32
C VAL A 52 11.36 -5.25 -7.65
N GLU A 53 12.47 -5.34 -8.37
CA GLU A 53 13.26 -4.18 -8.79
C GLU A 53 13.17 -4.02 -10.30
N GLY A 54 13.02 -2.78 -10.77
CA GLY A 54 12.96 -2.52 -12.19
C GLY A 54 12.83 -1.06 -12.54
N ALA A 55 12.47 -0.84 -13.79
CA ALA A 55 12.19 0.47 -14.37
C ALA A 55 11.02 0.30 -15.31
N TRP A 56 9.98 1.11 -15.12
CA TRP A 56 8.77 1.04 -15.94
C TRP A 56 8.50 2.40 -16.60
N PRO A 57 8.13 2.41 -17.89
CA PRO A 57 7.81 3.65 -18.60
C PRO A 57 6.46 4.24 -18.19
N VAL A 58 5.53 3.39 -17.71
CA VAL A 58 4.17 3.78 -17.32
C VAL A 58 3.74 3.11 -16.03
N GLU A 59 2.87 3.79 -15.29
CA GLU A 59 2.37 3.36 -13.98
C GLU A 59 1.63 2.03 -14.02
N GLY A 60 0.80 1.79 -15.04
CA GLY A 60 0.01 0.57 -15.15
C GLY A 60 0.87 -0.70 -15.24
N GLU A 61 1.97 -0.67 -15.98
CA GLU A 61 2.91 -1.80 -16.07
C GLU A 61 3.61 -2.05 -14.74
N ARG A 62 4.01 -0.97 -14.06
CA ARG A 62 4.60 -1.04 -12.71
C ARG A 62 3.63 -1.68 -11.73
N ARG A 63 2.40 -1.18 -11.66
CA ARG A 63 1.33 -1.69 -10.80
C ARG A 63 1.06 -3.17 -11.05
N ASN A 64 0.92 -3.56 -12.33
CA ASN A 64 0.67 -4.95 -12.70
C ASN A 64 1.85 -5.87 -12.32
N ALA A 65 3.09 -5.41 -12.44
CA ALA A 65 4.27 -6.16 -12.02
C ALA A 65 4.28 -6.38 -10.50
N ALA A 66 3.90 -5.36 -9.72
CA ALA A 66 3.78 -5.45 -8.27
C ALA A 66 2.70 -6.48 -7.87
N VAL A 67 1.50 -6.35 -8.42
CA VAL A 67 0.36 -7.25 -8.16
C VAL A 67 0.68 -8.69 -8.60
N SER A 68 1.33 -8.89 -9.75
CA SER A 68 1.70 -10.22 -10.23
C SER A 68 2.74 -10.94 -9.36
N ALA A 69 3.45 -10.21 -8.50
CA ALA A 69 4.40 -10.79 -7.57
C ALA A 69 3.75 -11.28 -6.27
N CYS A 70 2.52 -10.83 -5.98
CA CYS A 70 1.70 -11.26 -4.85
C CYS A 70 1.26 -12.73 -5.00
N ARG A 71 1.13 -13.41 -3.86
CA ARG A 71 0.66 -14.80 -3.77
C ARG A 71 -0.69 -14.94 -3.07
N GLY A 72 -1.10 -13.91 -2.34
CA GLY A 72 -2.38 -13.85 -1.66
C GLY A 72 -3.56 -13.91 -2.62
N ALA A 73 -4.65 -14.48 -2.14
CA ALA A 73 -5.93 -14.44 -2.85
C ALA A 73 -6.55 -13.03 -2.83
N TRP A 74 -6.14 -12.22 -1.87
CA TRP A 74 -6.46 -10.80 -1.75
C TRP A 74 -5.19 -9.97 -1.83
N VAL A 75 -5.28 -8.81 -2.48
CA VAL A 75 -4.22 -7.81 -2.59
C VAL A 75 -4.72 -6.49 -2.01
N LEU A 76 -3.95 -5.95 -1.08
CA LEU A 76 -4.08 -4.60 -0.57
C LEU A 76 -2.93 -3.75 -1.13
N GLU A 77 -3.23 -2.81 -2.01
CA GLU A 77 -2.24 -1.88 -2.54
C GLU A 77 -2.18 -0.61 -1.71
N VAL A 78 -0.99 -0.21 -1.26
CA VAL A 78 -0.78 0.96 -0.39
C VAL A 78 0.38 1.78 -0.91
N ASP A 79 0.22 3.10 -0.98
CA ASP A 79 1.29 4.00 -1.39
C ASP A 79 2.33 4.15 -0.26
N ALA A 80 3.60 4.36 -0.62
CA ALA A 80 4.70 4.39 0.35
C ALA A 80 4.60 5.54 1.37
N ASP A 81 3.82 6.58 1.08
CA ASP A 81 3.53 7.72 1.94
C ASP A 81 2.19 7.61 2.70
N GLU A 82 1.40 6.55 2.47
CA GLU A 82 0.17 6.27 3.23
C GLU A 82 0.47 5.57 4.57
N ARG A 83 -0.50 5.59 5.50
CA ARG A 83 -0.45 4.90 6.80
C ARG A 83 -1.77 4.19 7.07
N ILE A 84 -1.70 2.88 7.31
CA ILE A 84 -2.86 2.08 7.73
C ILE A 84 -3.03 2.21 9.25
N SER A 85 -4.25 2.55 9.68
CA SER A 85 -4.60 2.56 11.09
C SER A 85 -4.90 1.13 11.59
N ASP A 86 -4.67 0.87 12.88
CA ASP A 86 -4.95 -0.43 13.49
C ASP A 86 -6.41 -0.87 13.27
N GLY A 87 -7.37 0.07 13.39
CA GLY A 87 -8.78 -0.21 13.15
C GLY A 87 -9.09 -0.62 11.70
N LEU A 88 -8.42 -0.01 10.72
CA LEU A 88 -8.56 -0.41 9.32
C LEU A 88 -7.90 -1.77 9.07
N ALA A 89 -6.75 -2.06 9.68
CA ALA A 89 -6.08 -3.34 9.57
C ALA A 89 -6.95 -4.50 10.10
N GLU A 90 -7.56 -4.32 11.29
CA GLU A 90 -8.51 -5.28 11.87
C GLU A 90 -9.74 -5.48 10.98
N GLU A 91 -10.28 -4.39 10.43
CA GLU A 91 -11.41 -4.45 9.51
C GLU A 91 -11.07 -5.22 8.23
N ILE A 92 -9.95 -4.92 7.59
CA ILE A 92 -9.50 -5.62 6.38
C ILE A 92 -9.37 -7.11 6.66
N ARG A 93 -8.75 -7.50 7.79
CA ARG A 93 -8.59 -8.92 8.15
C ARG A 93 -9.91 -9.65 8.31
N ARG A 94 -10.92 -9.00 8.92
CA ARG A 94 -12.26 -9.56 9.02
C ARG A 94 -12.95 -9.64 7.65
N ILE A 95 -12.80 -8.61 6.81
CA ILE A 95 -13.49 -8.51 5.52
C ILE A 95 -12.99 -9.58 4.54
N VAL A 96 -11.68 -9.79 4.41
CA VAL A 96 -11.12 -10.79 3.47
C VAL A 96 -11.58 -12.21 3.75
N ASP A 97 -12.04 -12.50 4.97
CA ASP A 97 -12.55 -13.79 5.39
C ASP A 97 -14.07 -13.95 5.22
N THR A 98 -14.82 -12.85 5.14
CA THR A 98 -16.28 -12.85 5.27
C THR A 98 -17.02 -12.25 4.08
N THR A 99 -16.34 -11.47 3.25
CA THR A 99 -16.96 -10.75 2.15
C THR A 99 -17.41 -11.67 1.02
N ALA A 100 -18.52 -11.30 0.38
CA ALA A 100 -19.02 -11.91 -0.85
C ALA A 100 -18.69 -11.08 -2.11
N TYR A 101 -18.01 -9.94 -1.94
CA TYR A 101 -17.64 -9.03 -3.03
C TYR A 101 -16.22 -9.32 -3.51
N GLY A 102 -15.92 -8.94 -4.76
CA GLY A 102 -14.59 -9.13 -5.35
C GLY A 102 -13.63 -7.96 -5.14
N TRP A 103 -14.09 -6.85 -4.58
CA TRP A 103 -13.25 -5.72 -4.21
C TRP A 103 -13.94 -4.82 -3.18
N HIS A 104 -13.17 -3.98 -2.51
CA HIS A 104 -13.66 -3.00 -1.54
C HIS A 104 -13.05 -1.61 -1.76
N GLU A 105 -13.88 -0.60 -1.52
CA GLU A 105 -13.44 0.79 -1.43
C GLU A 105 -12.79 1.05 -0.07
N ILE A 106 -11.63 1.71 -0.09
CA ILE A 106 -10.87 2.11 1.10
C ILE A 106 -10.93 3.64 1.20
N PRO A 107 -11.55 4.19 2.26
CA PRO A 107 -11.55 5.63 2.50
C PRO A 107 -10.16 6.11 2.95
N VAL A 108 -9.80 7.33 2.57
CA VAL A 108 -8.49 7.91 2.85
C VAL A 108 -8.66 9.25 3.58
N ASP A 109 -8.04 9.33 4.76
CA ASP A 109 -7.93 10.57 5.53
C ASP A 109 -6.80 11.43 4.93
N ASN A 110 -7.13 12.59 4.33
CA ASN A 110 -6.15 13.47 3.68
C ASN A 110 -5.58 14.50 4.66
N TYR A 111 -4.25 14.65 4.68
CA TYR A 111 -3.53 15.59 5.54
C TYR A 111 -2.87 16.70 4.74
N ILE A 112 -2.97 17.95 5.22
CA ILE A 112 -2.20 19.09 4.72
C ILE A 112 -1.26 19.54 5.84
N GLY A 113 0.04 19.27 5.66
CA GLY A 113 0.98 19.31 6.77
C GLY A 113 0.57 18.31 7.86
N GLY A 114 0.55 18.74 9.12
CA GLY A 114 0.07 17.89 10.23
C GLY A 114 -1.45 17.91 10.46
N ARG A 115 -2.23 18.57 9.61
CA ARG A 115 -3.66 18.77 9.83
C ARG A 115 -4.50 17.86 8.94
N LEU A 116 -5.34 17.05 9.57
CA LEU A 116 -6.38 16.29 8.91
C LEU A 116 -7.46 17.22 8.33
N VAL A 117 -7.80 17.04 7.06
CA VAL A 117 -8.81 17.83 6.34
C VAL A 117 -9.99 16.94 5.94
N ARG A 118 -11.10 17.08 6.67
CA ARG A 118 -12.33 16.29 6.43
C ARG A 118 -13.45 17.06 5.72
N TRP A 119 -13.39 18.39 5.69
CA TRP A 119 -14.49 19.23 5.22
C TRP A 119 -14.04 20.26 4.19
N GLY A 120 -14.98 20.64 3.31
CA GLY A 120 -14.77 21.61 2.24
C GLY A 120 -13.95 21.06 1.07
N TRP A 121 -13.66 21.92 0.08
CA TRP A 121 -12.86 21.59 -1.10
C TRP A 121 -11.46 21.05 -0.77
N GLY A 122 -10.94 21.39 0.42
CA GLY A 122 -9.65 20.90 0.88
C GLY A 122 -9.63 19.39 1.18
N ALA A 123 -10.77 18.81 1.52
CA ALA A 123 -10.88 17.37 1.80
C ALA A 123 -10.82 16.51 0.53
N SER A 124 -11.02 17.14 -0.64
CA SER A 124 -10.79 16.54 -1.95
C SER A 124 -9.40 16.80 -2.53
N TYR A 125 -8.50 17.49 -1.79
CA TYR A 125 -7.10 17.52 -2.22
C TYR A 125 -6.49 16.14 -2.01
N GLY A 126 -6.21 15.46 -3.12
CA GLY A 126 -5.75 14.08 -3.13
C GLY A 126 -6.87 13.11 -3.48
N LYS A 127 -6.96 12.03 -2.70
CA LYS A 127 -7.77 10.85 -3.00
C LYS A 127 -8.68 10.63 -1.81
N ALA A 128 -10.00 10.76 -1.98
CA ALA A 128 -10.95 10.60 -0.86
C ALA A 128 -11.18 9.13 -0.52
N ALA A 129 -11.14 8.26 -1.53
CA ALA A 129 -11.23 6.81 -1.42
C ALA A 129 -10.68 6.15 -2.68
N TYR A 130 -10.48 4.83 -2.65
CA TYR A 130 -10.12 4.04 -3.83
C TYR A 130 -10.49 2.57 -3.74
N PRO A 131 -10.67 1.89 -4.90
CA PRO A 131 -10.69 0.44 -4.96
C PRO A 131 -9.29 -0.11 -4.66
N GLY A 132 -9.07 -0.64 -3.45
CA GLY A 132 -7.73 -0.95 -2.94
C GLY A 132 -7.54 -2.36 -2.39
N LEU A 133 -8.63 -3.07 -2.11
CA LEU A 133 -8.63 -4.45 -1.63
C LEU A 133 -9.40 -5.30 -2.62
N PHE A 134 -8.74 -6.21 -3.33
CA PHE A 134 -9.32 -7.02 -4.42
C PHE A 134 -8.63 -8.38 -4.57
#